data_AF-A0A350UR44-F1
#
_entry.id   AF-A0A350UR44-F1
#
_cell.length_a   1.000
_cell.length_b   1.000
_cell.length_c   1.000
_cell.angle_alpha   90.00
_cell.angle_beta   90.00
_cell.angle_gamma   90.00
#
_symmetry.space_group_name_H-M   'P 1'
#
loop_
_entity.id
_entity.type
_entity.pdbx_description
1 polymer ?
#
loop_
_entity_poly.entity_id
_entity_poly.type
_entity_poly.pdbx_seq_one_letter_code
_entity_poly.pdbx_strand_id
1 'polypeptide(L)'
;MRRSFALGLLLLAAFPADGAGRRLRRSDITTPAPLPERSLLIVGFLGGWEDWDHPQRSVRQLALRLRDSSPDHVFIETAGNHSRGTVRKFIREALDRNQDGRLAPEEAAAAQIICYGQSYGGAACVYLARELERWRVPVRLTIQVDSIGRRDHTIPANVRRAVNLYQRDPGPLRGRGQIRAADPGRTTILANIRHTYLFRDIDLSNYPPLVRRFGISHWKMDNDPIVWTEVEAFVRAEIALWQSEQHAIQP
;
A
#
# COMPACT_ATOMS: atom_id res chain seq x y z
N MET A 1 34.96 -19.07 -32.37
CA MET A 1 34.54 -20.30 -31.66
C MET A 1 34.99 -20.19 -30.20
N ARG A 2 34.13 -20.64 -29.25
CA ARG A 2 34.30 -20.74 -27.78
C ARG A 2 33.98 -19.44 -27.01
N ARG A 3 32.72 -19.21 -26.64
CA ARG A 3 31.84 -19.82 -25.61
C ARG A 3 31.90 -19.05 -24.28
N SER A 4 30.77 -18.40 -24.01
CA SER A 4 30.30 -17.74 -22.81
C SER A 4 30.46 -18.56 -21.54
N PHE A 5 30.63 -17.89 -20.40
CA PHE A 5 29.93 -18.24 -19.16
C PHE A 5 29.55 -16.96 -18.42
N ALA A 6 28.26 -16.65 -18.46
CA ALA A 6 27.62 -15.69 -17.56
C ALA A 6 27.42 -16.37 -16.20
N LEU A 7 28.05 -15.83 -15.16
CA LEU A 7 27.75 -16.23 -13.78
C LEU A 7 26.64 -15.31 -13.25
N GLY A 8 25.40 -15.64 -13.59
CA GLY A 8 24.23 -15.05 -12.96
C GLY A 8 24.06 -15.67 -11.58
N LEU A 9 24.45 -14.93 -10.53
CA LEU A 9 24.19 -15.34 -9.15
C LEU A 9 22.68 -15.16 -8.87
N LEU A 10 21.91 -16.24 -9.04
CA LEU A 10 20.54 -16.36 -8.54
C LEU A 10 20.63 -16.49 -7.01
N LEU A 11 20.49 -15.37 -6.29
CA LEU A 11 20.15 -15.38 -4.87
C LEU A 11 18.69 -15.80 -4.72
N LEU A 12 18.42 -17.11 -4.82
CA LEU A 12 17.26 -17.69 -4.13
C LEU A 12 17.55 -17.57 -2.64
N ALA A 13 17.01 -16.52 -2.02
CA ALA A 13 16.83 -16.52 -0.58
C ALA A 13 15.92 -17.71 -0.25
N ALA A 14 16.50 -18.78 0.29
CA ALA A 14 15.76 -19.85 0.93
C ALA A 14 15.05 -19.24 2.15
N PHE A 15 13.77 -18.91 1.98
CA PHE A 15 12.88 -18.63 3.10
C PHE A 15 12.67 -19.94 3.86
N PRO A 16 12.78 -19.96 5.20
CA PRO A 16 12.37 -21.12 5.98
C PRO A 16 10.90 -21.43 5.67
N ALA A 17 10.60 -22.72 5.52
CA ALA A 17 9.32 -23.24 5.05
C ALA A 17 8.15 -23.07 6.04
N ASP A 18 8.40 -22.51 7.23
CA ASP A 18 7.35 -22.09 8.16
C ASP A 18 6.94 -20.64 7.85
N GLY A 19 6.02 -20.50 6.89
CA GLY A 19 5.48 -19.21 6.47
C GLY A 19 5.48 -19.01 4.95
N ALA A 20 4.96 -19.97 4.19
CA ALA A 20 4.49 -19.66 2.85
C ALA A 20 3.28 -18.72 2.99
N GLY A 21 3.53 -17.41 2.95
CA GLY A 21 2.56 -16.34 3.23
C GLY A 21 1.13 -16.69 2.81
N ARG A 22 0.23 -16.83 3.79
CA ARG A 22 -1.18 -17.16 3.60
C ARG A 22 -1.80 -16.12 2.69
N ARG A 23 -2.22 -16.56 1.51
CA ARG A 23 -2.90 -15.71 0.54
C ARG A 23 -4.26 -15.29 1.09
N LEU A 24 -4.50 -13.97 1.14
CA LEU A 24 -5.82 -13.39 1.37
C LEU A 24 -6.86 -14.00 0.40
N ARG A 25 -7.93 -14.56 0.97
CA ARG A 25 -9.12 -15.04 0.25
C ARG A 25 -10.24 -14.00 0.38
N ARG A 26 -11.25 -14.11 -0.49
CA ARG A 26 -12.43 -13.23 -0.43
C ARG A 26 -13.18 -13.36 0.91
N SER A 27 -13.23 -14.56 1.49
CA SER A 27 -13.86 -14.84 2.80
C SER A 27 -13.16 -14.17 3.99
N ASP A 28 -11.91 -13.76 3.83
CA ASP A 28 -11.12 -13.12 4.88
C ASP A 28 -11.37 -11.60 4.95
N ILE A 29 -11.96 -11.04 3.89
CA ILE A 29 -12.30 -9.61 3.79
C ILE A 29 -13.62 -9.37 4.51
N THR A 30 -13.54 -8.59 5.58
CA THR A 30 -14.67 -8.26 6.46
C THR A 30 -15.56 -7.16 5.91
N THR A 31 -15.03 -6.34 5.01
CA THR A 31 -15.75 -5.24 4.38
C THR A 31 -16.91 -5.76 3.51
N PRO A 32 -18.12 -5.19 3.64
CA PRO A 32 -19.27 -5.58 2.85
C PRO A 32 -19.05 -5.30 1.36
N ALA A 33 -19.73 -6.10 0.53
CA ALA A 33 -19.84 -5.87 -0.90
C ALA A 33 -21.31 -6.11 -1.31
N PRO A 34 -22.02 -5.09 -1.81
CA PRO A 34 -21.54 -3.73 -2.08
C PRO A 34 -21.22 -2.93 -0.82
N LEU A 35 -20.38 -1.91 -0.97
CA LEU A 35 -20.14 -0.92 0.07
C LEU A 35 -21.39 -0.06 0.25
N PRO A 36 -21.72 0.35 1.49
CA PRO A 36 -22.72 1.40 1.71
C PRO A 36 -22.36 2.65 0.93
N GLU A 37 -23.37 3.44 0.57
CA GLU A 37 -23.11 4.72 -0.08
C GLU A 37 -22.21 5.61 0.77
N ARG A 38 -21.43 6.45 0.09
CA ARG A 38 -20.57 7.43 0.75
C ARG A 38 -19.61 6.77 1.74
N SER A 39 -19.02 5.64 1.35
CA SER A 39 -18.01 4.93 2.14
C SER A 39 -16.60 5.20 1.63
N LEU A 40 -15.63 5.13 2.54
CA LEU A 40 -14.19 5.21 2.25
C LEU A 40 -13.55 3.85 2.47
N LEU A 41 -12.91 3.29 1.44
CA LEU A 41 -12.14 2.07 1.53
C LEU A 41 -10.64 2.37 1.65
N ILE A 42 -9.99 1.82 2.67
CA ILE A 42 -8.55 1.91 2.90
C ILE A 42 -7.94 0.52 2.78
N VAL A 43 -6.90 0.38 1.95
CA VAL A 43 -6.20 -0.90 1.79
C VAL A 43 -4.71 -0.75 2.10
N GLY A 44 -4.26 -1.46 3.14
CA GLY A 44 -2.85 -1.59 3.50
C GLY A 44 -2.20 -2.81 2.85
N PHE A 45 -1.12 -2.64 2.10
CA PHE A 45 -0.37 -3.74 1.49
C PHE A 45 0.94 -4.03 2.20
N LEU A 46 1.08 -5.27 2.69
CA LEU A 46 2.31 -5.78 3.26
C LEU A 46 3.32 -6.14 2.15
N GLY A 47 4.61 -5.91 2.43
CA GLY A 47 5.73 -6.26 1.54
C GLY A 47 6.14 -7.73 1.64
N GLY A 48 7.17 -8.12 0.88
CA GLY A 48 7.74 -9.47 0.96
C GLY A 48 6.78 -10.62 0.60
N TRP A 49 6.90 -11.73 1.33
CA TRP A 49 6.00 -12.89 1.29
C TRP A 49 5.28 -13.03 2.64
N GLU A 50 4.80 -11.90 3.18
CA GLU A 50 4.19 -11.82 4.50
C GLU A 50 2.69 -12.20 4.47
N ASP A 51 2.21 -12.78 5.57
CA ASP A 51 0.79 -13.01 5.81
C ASP A 51 0.03 -11.69 5.85
N TRP A 52 -1.15 -11.64 5.23
CA TRP A 52 -1.93 -10.40 5.15
C TRP A 52 -2.37 -9.85 6.52
N ASP A 53 -2.43 -10.70 7.54
CA ASP A 53 -2.83 -10.39 8.91
C ASP A 53 -1.67 -10.41 9.92
N HIS A 54 -0.41 -10.43 9.47
CA HIS A 54 0.75 -10.50 10.36
C HIS A 54 0.78 -9.35 11.37
N PRO A 55 0.56 -9.58 12.68
CA PRO A 55 0.27 -8.52 13.65
C PRO A 55 1.49 -7.65 14.01
N GLN A 56 2.71 -8.17 13.81
CA GLN A 56 3.94 -7.42 14.06
C GLN A 56 4.36 -6.50 12.91
N ARG A 57 3.67 -6.53 11.76
CA ARG A 57 4.01 -5.69 10.61
C ARG A 57 3.30 -4.36 10.72
N SER A 58 4.03 -3.27 10.51
CA SER A 58 3.51 -1.94 10.78
C SER A 58 2.36 -1.52 9.87
N VAL A 59 2.30 -2.06 8.65
CA VAL A 59 1.11 -1.93 7.78
C VAL A 59 -0.15 -2.42 8.49
N ARG A 60 -0.07 -3.60 9.14
CA ARG A 60 -1.17 -4.23 9.85
C ARG A 60 -1.48 -3.52 11.16
N GLN A 61 -0.45 -3.12 11.91
CA GLN A 61 -0.64 -2.34 13.13
C GLN A 61 -1.37 -1.02 12.87
N LEU A 62 -0.97 -0.30 11.81
CA LEU A 62 -1.67 0.92 11.40
C LEU A 62 -3.13 0.63 11.03
N ALA A 63 -3.40 -0.44 10.28
CA ALA A 63 -4.77 -0.81 9.93
C ALA A 63 -5.64 -1.05 11.18
N LEU A 64 -5.10 -1.74 12.18
CA LEU A 64 -5.79 -1.97 13.45
C LEU A 64 -6.05 -0.67 14.21
N ARG A 65 -5.04 0.20 14.37
CA ARG A 65 -5.21 1.52 15.02
C ARG A 65 -6.23 2.40 14.31
N LEU A 66 -6.24 2.38 12.97
CA LEU A 66 -7.24 3.11 12.19
C LEU A 66 -8.64 2.51 12.41
N ARG A 67 -8.80 1.19 12.41
CA ARG A 67 -10.10 0.53 12.67
C ARG A 67 -10.68 0.92 14.03
N ASP A 68 -9.84 0.97 15.06
CA ASP A 68 -10.27 1.28 16.43
C ASP A 68 -10.73 2.74 16.61
N SER A 69 -10.36 3.64 15.70
CA SER A 69 -10.59 5.08 15.82
C SER A 69 -11.27 5.71 14.60
N SER A 70 -11.69 4.89 13.65
CA SER A 70 -12.28 5.35 12.40
C SER A 70 -13.78 5.63 12.57
N PRO A 71 -14.30 6.66 11.88
CA PRO A 71 -15.73 6.91 11.82
C PRO A 71 -16.48 5.76 11.10
N ASP A 72 -17.79 5.73 11.31
CA ASP A 72 -18.70 4.92 10.49
C ASP A 72 -18.46 5.18 9.00
N HIS A 73 -18.67 4.16 8.18
CA HIS A 73 -18.42 4.18 6.72
C HIS A 73 -16.95 4.24 6.27
N VAL A 74 -15.99 4.16 7.20
CA VAL A 74 -14.57 3.92 6.85
C VAL A 74 -14.24 2.44 7.01
N PHE A 75 -14.00 1.77 5.89
CA PHE A 75 -13.66 0.36 5.84
C PHE A 75 -12.17 0.18 5.57
N ILE A 76 -11.50 -0.67 6.34
CA ILE A 76 -10.04 -0.81 6.29
C ILE A 76 -9.72 -2.27 6.13
N GLU A 77 -8.90 -2.63 5.14
CA GLU A 77 -8.43 -4.00 4.91
C GLU A 77 -6.92 -4.07 4.74
N THR A 78 -6.34 -5.24 5.02
CA THR A 78 -4.92 -5.51 4.74
C THR A 78 -4.75 -6.70 3.81
N ALA A 79 -3.72 -6.64 2.98
CA ALA A 79 -3.41 -7.68 2.01
C ALA A 79 -1.89 -7.84 1.87
N GLY A 80 -1.42 -9.06 1.59
CA GLY A 80 -0.09 -9.24 1.02
C GLY A 80 -0.03 -8.65 -0.39
N ASN A 81 1.12 -8.09 -0.79
CA ASN A 81 1.42 -7.66 -2.17
C ASN A 81 0.99 -8.69 -3.25
N HIS A 82 1.13 -9.98 -2.95
CA HIS A 82 0.82 -11.11 -3.84
C HIS A 82 -0.69 -11.41 -3.95
N SER A 83 -1.52 -10.79 -3.11
CA SER A 83 -2.98 -10.89 -3.10
C SER A 83 -3.68 -9.69 -3.74
N ARG A 84 -2.94 -8.79 -4.42
CA ARG A 84 -3.50 -7.65 -5.17
C ARG A 84 -4.65 -8.05 -6.10
N GLY A 85 -4.56 -9.21 -6.75
CA GLY A 85 -5.63 -9.72 -7.61
C GLY A 85 -6.93 -10.00 -6.86
N THR A 86 -6.86 -10.50 -5.62
CA THR A 86 -8.03 -10.70 -4.75
C THR A 86 -8.63 -9.36 -4.36
N VAL A 87 -7.79 -8.41 -3.92
CA VAL A 87 -8.24 -7.05 -3.56
C VAL A 87 -8.92 -6.36 -4.74
N ARG A 88 -8.35 -6.46 -5.95
CA ARG A 88 -8.95 -5.87 -7.16
C ARG A 88 -10.33 -6.46 -7.47
N LYS A 89 -10.50 -7.77 -7.33
CA LYS A 89 -11.82 -8.42 -7.53
C LYS A 89 -12.82 -7.95 -6.48
N PHE A 90 -12.39 -7.92 -5.21
CA PHE A 90 -13.19 -7.39 -4.11
C PHE A 90 -13.59 -5.94 -4.34
N ILE A 91 -12.69 -5.04 -4.75
CA ILE A 91 -13.03 -3.64 -5.02
C ILE A 91 -14.12 -3.53 -6.08
N ARG A 92 -14.08 -4.36 -7.13
CA ARG A 92 -15.15 -4.37 -8.13
C ARG A 92 -16.49 -4.78 -7.51
N GLU A 93 -16.50 -5.87 -6.74
CA GLU A 93 -17.71 -6.33 -6.03
C GLU A 93 -18.23 -5.29 -5.03
N ALA A 94 -17.31 -4.57 -4.38
CA ALA A 94 -17.61 -3.53 -3.40
C ALA A 94 -18.21 -2.28 -4.04
N LEU A 95 -17.87 -1.97 -5.29
CA LEU A 95 -18.38 -0.79 -5.99
C LEU A 95 -19.62 -1.09 -6.87
N ASP A 96 -19.84 -2.35 -7.24
CA ASP A 96 -21.01 -2.85 -7.98
C ASP A 96 -22.27 -2.82 -7.09
N ARG A 97 -22.88 -1.64 -6.98
CA ARG A 97 -24.02 -1.35 -6.09
C ARG A 97 -25.30 -1.99 -6.57
N ASN A 98 -25.49 -2.06 -7.88
CA ASN A 98 -26.67 -2.71 -8.47
C ASN A 98 -26.51 -4.24 -8.59
N GLN A 99 -25.33 -4.78 -8.27
CA GLN A 99 -24.99 -6.20 -8.25
C GLN A 99 -25.18 -6.88 -9.62
N ASP A 100 -24.98 -6.15 -10.71
CA ASP A 100 -25.13 -6.67 -12.07
C ASP A 100 -23.85 -7.33 -12.62
N GLY A 101 -22.78 -7.33 -11.82
CA GLY A 101 -21.47 -7.92 -12.13
C GLY A 101 -20.57 -7.02 -12.98
N ARG A 102 -21.02 -5.80 -13.30
CA ARG A 102 -20.27 -4.78 -14.05
C ARG A 102 -20.03 -3.57 -13.14
N LEU A 103 -19.23 -2.64 -13.64
CA LEU A 103 -19.00 -1.38 -12.94
C LEU A 103 -19.45 -0.24 -13.84
N ALA A 104 -20.58 0.37 -13.50
CA ALA A 104 -21.09 1.52 -14.21
C ALA A 104 -20.19 2.75 -14.00
N PRO A 105 -20.15 3.72 -14.94
CA PRO A 105 -19.36 4.94 -14.79
C PRO A 105 -19.63 5.69 -13.49
N GLU A 106 -20.89 5.73 -13.05
CA GLU A 106 -21.34 6.43 -11.84
C GLU A 106 -20.85 5.71 -10.57
N GLU A 107 -20.87 4.38 -10.56
CA GLU A 107 -20.33 3.56 -9.47
C GLU A 107 -18.81 3.70 -9.36
N ALA A 108 -18.12 3.68 -10.51
CA ALA A 108 -16.69 3.89 -10.57
C ALA A 108 -16.31 5.29 -10.06
N ALA A 109 -17.00 6.33 -10.51
CA ALA A 109 -16.71 7.72 -10.16
C ALA A 109 -16.97 8.04 -8.68
N ALA A 110 -17.91 7.34 -8.04
CA ALA A 110 -18.24 7.52 -6.62
C ALA A 110 -17.18 6.94 -5.66
N ALA A 111 -16.29 6.06 -6.15
CA ALA A 111 -15.34 5.34 -5.31
C ALA A 111 -14.40 6.27 -4.52
N GLN A 112 -14.22 5.96 -3.25
CA GLN A 112 -13.27 6.65 -2.36
C GLN A 112 -12.28 5.62 -1.83
N ILE A 113 -11.06 5.63 -2.36
CA ILE A 113 -10.05 4.60 -2.05
C ILE A 113 -8.74 5.24 -1.60
N ILE A 114 -8.19 4.77 -0.48
CA ILE A 114 -6.84 5.04 -0.01
C ILE A 114 -6.03 3.74 -0.08
N CYS A 115 -4.78 3.82 -0.53
CA CYS A 115 -3.86 2.68 -0.53
C CYS A 115 -2.53 3.08 0.11
N TYR A 116 -2.00 2.25 0.99
CA TYR A 116 -0.66 2.45 1.55
C TYR A 116 0.08 1.12 1.66
N GLY A 117 1.40 1.15 1.62
CA GLY A 117 2.17 -0.07 1.81
C GLY A 117 3.67 0.14 1.83
N GLN A 118 4.36 -0.86 2.37
CA GLN A 118 5.81 -0.87 2.51
C GLN A 118 6.44 -1.81 1.49
N SER A 119 7.62 -1.46 0.95
CA SER A 119 8.37 -2.31 0.01
C SER A 119 7.56 -2.68 -1.25
N TYR A 120 7.48 -3.99 -1.55
CA TYR A 120 6.61 -4.53 -2.59
C TYR A 120 5.12 -4.23 -2.36
N GLY A 121 4.69 -3.99 -1.11
CA GLY A 121 3.34 -3.54 -0.78
C GLY A 121 3.07 -2.11 -1.26
N GLY A 122 4.05 -1.20 -1.12
CA GLY A 122 3.97 0.12 -1.72
C GLY A 122 3.85 0.06 -3.25
N ALA A 123 4.55 -0.89 -3.88
CA ALA A 123 4.45 -1.11 -5.32
C ALA A 123 3.08 -1.70 -5.70
N ALA A 124 2.52 -2.57 -4.86
CA ALA A 124 1.18 -3.12 -5.03
C ALA A 124 0.11 -2.02 -5.03
N CYS A 125 0.25 -0.97 -4.22
CA CYS A 125 -0.64 0.20 -4.25
C CYS A 125 -0.64 0.87 -5.63
N VAL A 126 0.55 1.16 -6.18
CA VAL A 126 0.68 1.79 -7.49
C VAL A 126 0.15 0.89 -8.61
N TYR A 127 0.40 -0.41 -8.52
CA TYR A 127 -0.13 -1.36 -9.49
C TYR A 127 -1.66 -1.50 -9.40
N LEU A 128 -2.23 -1.47 -8.19
CA LEU A 128 -3.66 -1.49 -8.00
C LEU A 128 -4.27 -0.21 -8.60
N ALA A 129 -3.70 0.96 -8.32
CA ALA A 129 -4.17 2.22 -8.90
C ALA A 129 -4.20 2.19 -10.44
N ARG A 130 -3.19 1.60 -11.10
CA ARG A 130 -3.18 1.39 -12.56
C ARG A 130 -4.25 0.43 -13.05
N GLU A 131 -4.56 -0.59 -12.27
CA GLU A 131 -5.63 -1.54 -12.61
C GLU A 131 -7.00 -0.85 -12.48
N LEU A 132 -7.19 -0.04 -11.44
CA LEU A 132 -8.38 0.77 -11.19
C LEU A 132 -8.56 1.89 -12.22
N GLU A 133 -7.47 2.47 -12.73
CA GLU A 133 -7.51 3.49 -13.79
C GLU A 133 -8.21 2.99 -15.06
N ARG A 134 -8.04 1.70 -15.39
CA ARG A 134 -8.70 1.05 -16.53
C ARG A 134 -10.22 0.97 -16.35
N TRP A 135 -10.68 1.02 -15.11
CA TRP A 135 -12.10 1.06 -14.74
C TRP A 135 -12.57 2.48 -14.45
N ARG A 136 -11.72 3.49 -14.68
CA ARG A 136 -11.97 4.92 -14.34
C ARG A 136 -12.30 5.13 -12.86
N VAL A 137 -11.86 4.22 -11.99
CA VAL A 137 -12.02 4.33 -10.54
C VAL A 137 -10.95 5.29 -10.01
N PRO A 138 -11.32 6.40 -9.36
CA PRO A 138 -10.37 7.30 -8.73
C PRO A 138 -9.80 6.70 -7.44
N VAL A 139 -8.57 7.11 -7.12
CA VAL A 139 -7.89 6.79 -5.85
C VAL A 139 -7.56 8.12 -5.18
N ARG A 140 -7.99 8.31 -3.94
CA ARG A 140 -7.77 9.56 -3.21
C ARG A 140 -6.30 9.75 -2.86
N LEU A 141 -5.69 8.72 -2.27
CA LEU A 141 -4.34 8.78 -1.74
C LEU A 141 -3.60 7.46 -1.96
N THR A 142 -2.35 7.55 -2.43
CA THR A 142 -1.38 6.45 -2.36
C THR A 142 -0.17 6.83 -1.52
N ILE A 143 0.20 5.99 -0.55
CA ILE A 143 1.42 6.17 0.25
C ILE A 143 2.38 5.00 0.01
N GLN A 144 3.60 5.32 -0.41
CA GLN A 144 4.68 4.36 -0.62
C GLN A 144 5.73 4.52 0.49
N VAL A 145 5.98 3.44 1.24
CA VAL A 145 7.05 3.38 2.26
C VAL A 145 8.18 2.49 1.76
N ASP A 146 9.34 3.08 1.50
CA ASP A 146 10.54 2.46 0.91
C ASP A 146 10.23 1.48 -0.22
N SER A 147 9.38 1.92 -1.15
CA SER A 147 8.73 1.03 -2.11
C SER A 147 9.71 0.45 -3.14
N ILE A 148 9.60 -0.86 -3.40
CA ILE A 148 10.43 -1.60 -4.35
C ILE A 148 9.53 -2.27 -5.38
N GLY A 149 9.41 -1.64 -6.54
CA GLY A 149 8.64 -2.15 -7.66
C GLY A 149 9.25 -1.76 -8.99
N ARG A 150 8.74 -2.34 -10.07
CA ARG A 150 9.06 -1.92 -11.43
C ARG A 150 8.14 -0.77 -11.81
N ARG A 151 8.73 0.39 -12.14
CA ARG A 151 8.00 1.60 -12.57
C ARG A 151 7.03 2.15 -11.52
N ASP A 152 7.11 1.75 -10.27
CA ASP A 152 6.31 2.29 -9.16
C ASP A 152 6.67 3.74 -8.78
N HIS A 153 7.64 4.36 -9.46
CA HIS A 153 7.96 5.79 -9.30
C HIS A 153 7.03 6.74 -10.07
N THR A 154 6.19 6.23 -10.97
CA THR A 154 5.26 7.06 -11.76
C THR A 154 3.83 6.77 -11.33
N ILE A 155 3.21 7.75 -10.67
CA ILE A 155 1.87 7.65 -10.09
C ILE A 155 0.80 7.86 -11.18
N PRO A 156 -0.18 6.96 -11.33
CA PRO A 156 -1.24 7.07 -12.33
C PRO A 156 -2.14 8.31 -12.16
N ALA A 157 -2.77 8.76 -13.24
CA ALA A 157 -3.54 10.02 -13.26
C ALA A 157 -4.90 9.93 -12.53
N ASN A 158 -5.37 8.71 -12.24
CA ASN A 158 -6.54 8.50 -11.38
C ASN A 158 -6.23 8.64 -9.88
N VAL A 159 -4.96 8.81 -9.49
CA VAL A 159 -4.59 9.09 -8.09
C VAL A 159 -4.60 10.60 -7.85
N ARG A 160 -5.38 11.08 -6.88
CA ARG A 160 -5.49 12.52 -6.58
C ARG A 160 -4.26 13.03 -5.83
N ARG A 161 -3.82 12.31 -4.81
CA ARG A 161 -2.67 12.67 -3.95
C ARG A 161 -1.73 11.49 -3.75
N ALA A 162 -0.43 11.74 -3.69
CA ALA A 162 0.54 10.69 -3.39
C ALA A 162 1.67 11.16 -2.49
N VAL A 163 2.16 10.25 -1.66
CA VAL A 163 3.26 10.45 -0.71
C VAL A 163 4.27 9.32 -0.87
N ASN A 164 5.55 9.66 -0.83
CA ASN A 164 6.63 8.69 -0.79
C ASN A 164 7.53 8.96 0.42
N LEU A 165 7.72 7.96 1.26
CA LEU A 165 8.71 7.95 2.33
C LEU A 165 9.77 6.94 1.93
N TYR A 166 11.04 7.31 1.92
CA TYR A 166 12.10 6.42 1.41
C TYR A 166 13.41 6.59 2.17
N GLN A 167 14.29 5.59 2.09
CA GLN A 167 15.67 5.71 2.54
C GLN A 167 16.65 5.58 1.37
N ARG A 168 17.86 6.11 1.56
CA ARG A 168 18.99 5.99 0.61
C ARG A 168 20.29 5.59 1.30
N ASP A 169 20.17 4.93 2.45
CA ASP A 169 21.32 4.51 3.22
C ASP A 169 22.07 3.37 2.51
N PRO A 170 23.34 3.12 2.88
CA PRO A 170 24.06 1.95 2.40
C PRO A 170 23.34 0.64 2.72
N GLY A 171 23.14 -0.21 1.72
CA GLY A 171 22.44 -1.48 1.89
C GLY A 171 21.98 -2.09 0.57
N PRO A 172 21.60 -3.38 0.56
CA PRO A 172 21.21 -4.12 -0.64
C PRO A 172 19.82 -3.74 -1.16
N LEU A 173 18.94 -3.22 -0.30
CA LEU A 173 17.57 -2.81 -0.65
C LEU A 173 17.44 -1.30 -0.56
N ARG A 174 16.92 -0.71 -1.62
CA ARG A 174 16.69 0.74 -1.74
C ARG A 174 15.34 0.96 -2.37
N GLY A 175 14.43 1.61 -1.65
CA GLY A 175 13.17 2.02 -2.21
C GLY A 175 13.32 3.09 -3.30
N ARG A 176 12.20 3.46 -3.92
CA ARG A 176 12.15 4.57 -4.87
C ARG A 176 12.39 5.90 -4.15
N GLY A 177 13.39 6.64 -4.62
CA GLY A 177 13.78 7.89 -3.99
C GLY A 177 12.88 9.08 -4.35
N GLN A 178 12.28 9.08 -5.53
CA GLN A 178 11.33 10.11 -5.91
C GLN A 178 10.20 9.47 -6.70
N ILE A 179 8.97 9.82 -6.34
CA ILE A 179 7.77 9.55 -7.13
C ILE A 179 7.36 10.82 -7.88
N ARG A 180 6.73 10.63 -9.03
CA ARG A 180 6.22 11.71 -9.89
C ARG A 180 4.85 11.37 -10.43
N ALA A 181 4.02 12.37 -10.64
CA ALA A 181 2.75 12.22 -11.32
C ALA A 181 2.97 11.83 -12.80
N ALA A 182 2.16 10.91 -13.32
CA ALA A 182 2.02 10.70 -14.75
C ALA A 182 1.38 11.93 -15.41
N ASP A 183 0.43 12.55 -14.72
CA ASP A 183 -0.25 13.79 -15.11
C ASP A 183 -0.28 14.76 -13.91
N PRO A 184 0.60 15.78 -13.87
CA PRO A 184 0.63 16.76 -12.79
C PRO A 184 -0.64 17.61 -12.65
N GLY A 185 -1.48 17.69 -13.69
CA GLY A 185 -2.77 18.38 -13.63
C GLY A 185 -3.84 17.59 -12.87
N ARG A 186 -3.64 16.29 -12.67
CA ARG A 186 -4.60 15.39 -12.01
C ARG A 186 -4.09 14.78 -10.71
N THR A 187 -2.78 14.69 -10.55
CA THR A 187 -2.12 14.06 -9.41
C THR A 187 -1.17 15.03 -8.73
N THR A 188 -1.41 15.29 -7.44
CA THR A 188 -0.49 16.08 -6.60
C THR A 188 0.43 15.16 -5.82
N ILE A 189 1.75 15.31 -5.98
CA ILE A 189 2.72 14.66 -5.10
C ILE A 189 2.87 15.55 -3.86
N LEU A 190 2.31 15.11 -2.72
CA LEU A 190 2.33 15.87 -1.48
C LEU A 190 3.74 15.92 -0.88
N ALA A 191 4.47 14.80 -0.92
CA ALA A 191 5.83 14.75 -0.40
C ALA A 191 6.65 13.58 -0.96
N ASN A 192 7.97 13.81 -1.01
CA ASN A 192 9.01 12.79 -1.12
C ASN A 192 9.93 12.95 0.11
N ILE A 193 9.65 12.21 1.19
CA ILE A 193 10.31 12.36 2.48
C ILE A 193 11.44 11.33 2.59
N ARG A 194 12.67 11.83 2.75
CA ARG A 194 13.84 10.98 2.96
C ARG A 194 14.06 10.73 4.44
N HIS A 195 14.14 9.45 4.82
CA HIS A 195 14.60 9.00 6.11
C HIS A 195 16.03 8.46 6.02
N THR A 196 16.77 8.55 7.12
CA THR A 196 18.10 7.96 7.27
C THR A 196 18.22 7.28 8.64
N TYR A 197 18.93 6.17 8.65
CA TYR A 197 19.17 5.29 9.78
C TYR A 197 20.66 5.19 10.12
N LEU A 198 21.48 6.06 9.53
CA LEU A 198 22.84 6.27 10.00
C LEU A 198 22.76 6.72 11.48
N PHE A 199 23.38 5.94 12.37
CA PHE A 199 23.42 6.19 13.81
C PHE A 199 22.06 6.16 14.54
N ARG A 200 21.00 5.65 13.91
CA ARG A 200 19.70 5.41 14.58
C ARG A 200 19.51 3.93 14.82
N ASP A 201 19.29 3.58 16.09
CA ASP A 201 18.89 2.24 16.47
C ASP A 201 17.36 2.14 16.48
N ILE A 202 16.86 1.14 15.75
CA ILE A 202 15.45 0.78 15.70
C ILE A 202 15.40 -0.68 16.12
N ASP A 203 14.46 -1.01 17.00
CA ASP A 203 14.29 -2.39 17.44
C ASP A 203 13.79 -3.26 16.27
N LEU A 204 14.58 -4.28 15.94
CA LEU A 204 14.27 -5.29 14.92
C LEU A 204 14.02 -6.67 15.57
N SER A 205 13.73 -6.72 16.87
CA SER A 205 13.47 -7.94 17.64
C SER A 205 12.39 -8.83 16.99
N ASN A 206 11.42 -8.22 16.32
CA ASN A 206 10.34 -8.88 15.58
C ASN A 206 10.78 -9.53 14.24
N TYR A 207 12.05 -9.42 13.84
CA TYR A 207 12.58 -10.01 12.61
C TYR A 207 13.52 -11.19 12.86
N PRO A 208 13.53 -12.23 11.99
CA PRO A 208 14.50 -13.31 12.07
C PRO A 208 15.95 -12.80 11.97
N PRO A 209 16.93 -13.39 12.70
CA PRO A 209 18.33 -12.91 12.71
C PRO A 209 18.97 -12.80 11.33
N LEU A 210 18.64 -13.70 10.39
CA LEU A 210 19.14 -13.66 9.02
C LEU A 210 18.65 -12.42 8.25
N VAL A 211 17.40 -12.01 8.48
CA VAL A 211 16.79 -10.83 7.87
C VAL A 211 17.38 -9.54 8.46
N ARG A 212 17.77 -9.55 9.74
CA ARG A 212 18.48 -8.42 10.39
C ARG A 212 19.82 -8.12 9.73
N ARG A 213 20.46 -9.09 9.07
CA ARG A 213 21.79 -8.92 8.43
C ARG A 213 21.72 -8.38 6.99
N PHE A 214 20.57 -8.47 6.31
CA PHE A 214 20.39 -8.01 4.93
C PHE A 214 19.31 -6.92 4.83
N GLY A 215 19.66 -5.72 4.36
CA GLY A 215 18.69 -4.65 4.11
C GLY A 215 18.26 -3.89 5.37
N ILE A 216 19.16 -3.68 6.33
CA ILE A 216 18.92 -3.06 7.64
C ILE A 216 18.00 -1.83 7.54
N SER A 217 18.34 -0.81 6.75
CA SER A 217 17.54 0.42 6.69
C SER A 217 16.13 0.22 6.14
N HIS A 218 15.93 -0.72 5.21
CA HIS A 218 14.61 -1.05 4.67
C HIS A 218 13.67 -1.63 5.74
N TRP A 219 14.20 -2.51 6.60
CA TRP A 219 13.46 -3.12 7.70
C TRP A 219 13.34 -2.20 8.92
N LYS A 220 14.36 -1.37 9.18
CA LYS A 220 14.27 -0.29 10.18
C LYS A 220 13.12 0.65 9.84
N MET A 221 12.92 0.97 8.57
CA MET A 221 11.79 1.78 8.12
C MET A 221 10.43 1.11 8.32
N ASP A 222 10.35 -0.22 8.26
CA ASP A 222 9.12 -0.93 8.64
C ASP A 222 8.86 -0.85 10.14
N ASN A 223 9.88 -0.85 11.01
CA ASN A 223 9.69 -0.75 12.47
C ASN A 223 9.78 0.68 13.05
N ASP A 224 10.07 1.71 12.24
CA ASP A 224 10.30 3.06 12.75
C ASP A 224 8.97 3.73 13.11
N PRO A 225 8.69 3.99 14.40
CA PRO A 225 7.43 4.61 14.80
C PRO A 225 7.23 5.99 14.17
N ILE A 226 8.30 6.73 13.93
CA ILE A 226 8.23 8.08 13.33
C ILE A 226 7.65 7.98 11.91
N VAL A 227 8.15 7.03 11.12
CA VAL A 227 7.68 6.79 9.74
C VAL A 227 6.20 6.44 9.74
N TRP A 228 5.77 5.56 10.63
CA TRP A 228 4.37 5.13 10.66
C TRP A 228 3.42 6.16 11.28
N THR A 229 3.90 7.04 12.16
CA THR A 229 3.16 8.23 12.59
C THR A 229 2.98 9.21 11.43
N GLU A 230 3.98 9.41 10.58
CA GLU A 230 3.83 10.24 9.36
C GLU A 230 2.81 9.63 8.39
N VAL A 231 2.89 8.33 8.11
CA VAL A 231 1.91 7.61 7.27
C VAL A 231 0.50 7.78 7.84
N GLU A 232 0.34 7.56 9.14
CA GLU A 232 -0.94 7.71 9.84
C GLU A 232 -1.49 9.14 9.72
N ALA A 233 -0.65 10.16 9.88
CA ALA A 233 -1.05 11.56 9.73
C ALA A 233 -1.60 11.86 8.33
N PHE A 234 -0.96 11.37 7.27
CA PHE A 234 -1.46 11.55 5.90
C PHE A 234 -2.79 10.81 5.67
N VAL A 235 -2.93 9.58 6.18
CA VAL A 235 -4.19 8.83 6.06
C VAL A 235 -5.32 9.56 6.81
N ARG A 236 -5.08 9.99 8.06
CA ARG A 236 -6.07 10.72 8.86
C ARG A 236 -6.46 12.06 8.26
N ALA A 237 -5.50 12.80 7.71
CA ALA A 237 -5.79 14.04 6.99
C ALA A 237 -6.69 13.79 5.77
N GLU A 238 -6.46 12.72 5.02
CA GLU A 238 -7.31 12.36 3.88
C GLU A 238 -8.71 11.89 4.30
N ILE A 239 -8.83 11.16 5.42
CA ILE A 239 -10.13 10.83 6.02
C ILE A 239 -10.89 12.12 6.38
N ALA A 240 -10.25 13.06 7.07
CA ALA A 240 -10.88 14.33 7.46
C ALA A 240 -11.32 15.15 6.24
N LEU A 241 -10.50 15.21 5.19
CA LEU A 241 -10.86 15.85 3.92
C LEU A 241 -12.09 15.18 3.29
N TRP A 242 -12.10 13.84 3.22
CA TRP A 242 -13.25 13.11 2.71
C TRP A 242 -14.53 13.39 3.51
N GLN A 243 -14.47 13.40 4.84
CA GLN A 243 -15.63 13.74 5.68
C GLN A 243 -16.13 15.16 5.41
N SER A 244 -15.23 16.13 5.26
CA SER A 244 -15.61 17.51 4.92
C SER A 244 -16.31 17.61 3.57
N GLU A 245 -15.84 16.85 2.57
CA GLU A 245 -16.49 16.76 1.26
C GLU A 245 -17.87 16.10 1.36
N GLN A 246 -18.07 15.15 2.27
CA GLN A 246 -19.40 14.57 2.52
C GLN A 246 -20.35 15.58 3.17
N HIS A 247 -19.94 16.31 4.20
CA HIS A 247 -20.81 17.29 4.85
C HIS A 247 -21.24 18.42 3.90
N ALA A 248 -20.35 18.85 3.00
CA ALA A 248 -20.69 19.87 2.00
C ALA A 248 -21.78 19.45 0.99
N ILE A 249 -22.08 18.16 0.88
CA ILE A 249 -23.10 17.61 -0.02
C ILE A 249 -24.46 17.42 0.69
N GLN A 250 -24.52 17.56 2.02
CA GLN A 250 -25.78 17.55 2.77
C GLN A 250 -26.30 19.00 2.93
N PRO A 251 -27.46 19.36 2.32
CA PRO A 251 -28.12 20.63 2.57
C PRO A 251 -28.72 20.71 3.98
#